data_AF-A0A935PIK3-F1
#
_entry.id   AF-A0A935PIK3-F1
#
_cell.length_a   1.000
_cell.length_b   1.000
_cell.length_c   1.000
_cell.angle_alpha   90.00
_cell.angle_beta   90.00
_cell.angle_gamma   90.00
#
_symmetry.space_group_name_H-M   'P 1'
#
loop_
_entity.id
_entity.type
_entity.pdbx_description
1 polymer ?
#
loop_
_entity_poly.entity_id
_entity_poly.type
_entity_poly.pdbx_seq_one_letter_code
_entity_poly.pdbx_strand_id
1 'polypeptide(L)'
;MRRLLVVTVLLASCGGTDVPPPTPGELAIHLTTPAGAAAGAIVLTISGGVVGSVVPAGGLDDAMTIDASGTHLLLLGAANTGEIAVLRIPDRALANRYVVRVEQVADGSTFALLDAAQWGATLVIRP
;
A
#
# COMPACT_ATOMS: atom_id res chain seq x y z
N MET A 1 44.75 38.54 -37.11
CA MET A 1 44.04 39.22 -36.01
C MET A 1 42.69 38.54 -35.82
N ARG A 2 42.50 37.95 -34.63
CA ARG A 2 41.44 37.00 -34.24
C ARG A 2 40.28 37.82 -33.67
N ARG A 3 39.09 37.80 -34.29
CA ARG A 3 37.88 38.41 -33.71
C ARG A 3 36.95 37.30 -33.24
N LEU A 4 36.79 37.23 -31.91
CA LEU A 4 35.80 36.42 -31.19
C LEU A 4 34.40 36.71 -31.74
N LEU A 5 33.65 35.66 -32.08
CA LEU A 5 32.22 35.76 -32.34
C LEU A 5 31.48 35.16 -31.14
N VAL A 6 30.63 36.00 -30.57
CA VAL A 6 29.95 35.84 -29.30
C VAL A 6 28.90 34.73 -29.38
N VAL A 7 28.97 33.85 -28.39
CA VAL A 7 28.03 32.78 -28.08
C VAL A 7 26.69 33.39 -27.67
N THR A 8 25.62 33.07 -28.40
CA THR A 8 24.23 33.31 -27.96
C THR A 8 23.59 31.96 -27.70
N VAL A 9 23.74 31.44 -26.47
CA VAL A 9 22.98 30.28 -26.00
C VAL A 9 21.58 30.78 -25.69
N LEU A 10 20.65 30.53 -26.61
CA LEU A 10 19.22 30.60 -26.36
C LEU A 10 18.88 29.43 -25.42
N LEU A 11 18.83 29.68 -24.11
CA LEU A 11 18.17 28.77 -23.18
C LEU A 11 16.67 28.78 -23.51
N ALA A 12 16.23 27.71 -24.18
CA ALA A 12 14.82 27.41 -24.33
C ALA A 12 14.22 27.20 -22.93
N SER A 13 13.43 28.18 -22.50
CA SER A 13 12.50 28.07 -21.38
C SER A 13 11.47 26.97 -21.73
N CYS A 14 11.67 25.77 -21.19
CA CYS A 14 10.60 24.78 -21.13
C CYS A 14 9.57 25.28 -20.13
N GLY A 15 8.51 25.92 -20.62
CA GLY A 15 7.29 26.23 -19.86
C GLY A 15 6.51 24.97 -19.51
N GLY A 16 7.15 24.05 -18.78
CA GLY A 16 6.50 22.89 -18.21
C GLY A 16 5.74 23.33 -16.97
N THR A 17 4.45 23.03 -16.91
CA THR A 17 3.66 23.14 -15.69
C THR A 17 4.41 22.46 -14.55
N ASP A 18 4.84 23.23 -13.54
CA ASP A 18 5.48 22.77 -12.30
C ASP A 18 4.51 21.86 -11.51
N VAL A 19 4.32 20.63 -11.99
CA VAL A 19 3.71 19.59 -11.19
C VAL A 19 4.84 19.03 -10.33
N PRO A 20 4.80 19.22 -9.00
CA PRO A 20 5.83 18.67 -8.14
C PRO A 20 5.89 17.15 -8.32
N PRO A 21 7.09 16.55 -8.28
CA PRO A 21 7.21 15.11 -8.41
C PRO A 21 6.46 14.41 -7.27
N PRO A 22 5.92 13.19 -7.52
CA PRO A 22 5.22 12.44 -6.50
C PRO A 22 6.15 12.15 -5.32
N THR A 23 5.64 12.30 -4.10
CA THR A 23 6.40 12.06 -2.87
C THR A 23 6.02 10.70 -2.30
N PRO A 24 6.93 9.71 -2.25
CA PRO A 24 6.61 8.38 -1.72
C PRO A 24 6.01 8.44 -0.31
N GLY A 25 5.08 7.54 -0.03
CA GLY A 25 4.38 7.47 1.25
C GLY A 25 4.24 6.04 1.77
N GLU A 26 3.92 5.92 3.05
CA GLU A 26 3.63 4.65 3.70
C GLU A 26 2.23 4.66 4.33
N LEU A 27 1.48 3.58 4.12
CA LEU A 27 0.18 3.34 4.75
C LEU A 27 0.24 2.05 5.58
N ALA A 28 -0.04 2.14 6.87
CA ALA A 28 -0.18 0.97 7.73
C ALA A 28 -1.57 0.34 7.53
N ILE A 29 -1.61 -0.97 7.32
CA ILE A 29 -2.84 -1.76 7.38
C ILE A 29 -3.06 -2.17 8.84
N HIS A 30 -4.13 -1.66 9.43
CA HIS A 30 -4.60 -2.06 10.75
C HIS A 30 -5.77 -3.02 10.63
N LEU A 31 -5.63 -4.20 11.23
CA LEU A 31 -6.67 -5.20 11.38
C LEU A 31 -7.48 -4.95 12.65
N THR A 32 -8.79 -5.12 12.54
CA THR A 32 -9.72 -5.24 13.65
C THR A 32 -10.29 -6.66 13.65
N THR A 33 -10.17 -7.36 14.76
CA THR A 33 -10.60 -8.76 14.90
C THR A 33 -11.81 -8.87 15.82
N PRO A 34 -12.67 -9.88 15.64
CA PRO A 34 -13.67 -10.24 16.64
C PRO A 34 -13.02 -10.52 18.00
N ALA A 35 -13.74 -10.26 19.09
CA ALA A 35 -13.21 -10.43 20.44
C ALA A 35 -12.70 -11.87 20.66
N GLY A 36 -11.41 -12.00 21.00
CA GLY A 36 -10.75 -13.28 21.25
C GLY A 36 -10.39 -14.09 20.00
N ALA A 37 -10.58 -13.55 18.79
CA ALA A 37 -10.21 -14.22 17.55
C ALA A 37 -8.82 -13.79 17.05
N ALA A 38 -8.09 -14.74 16.48
CA ALA A 38 -6.83 -14.53 15.77
C ALA A 38 -6.90 -15.24 14.41
N ALA A 39 -6.46 -14.55 13.36
CA ALA A 39 -6.43 -15.12 12.01
C ALA A 39 -5.13 -15.90 11.81
N GLY A 40 -5.21 -17.02 11.10
CA GLY A 40 -4.07 -17.78 10.59
C GLY A 40 -3.70 -17.39 9.17
N ALA A 41 -4.66 -16.89 8.40
CA ALA A 41 -4.41 -16.29 7.09
C ALA A 41 -5.49 -15.23 6.80
N ILE A 42 -5.13 -14.19 6.06
CA ILE A 42 -6.05 -13.12 5.64
C ILE A 42 -5.78 -12.78 4.18
N VAL A 43 -6.84 -12.72 3.38
CA VAL A 43 -6.79 -12.15 2.02
C VAL A 43 -7.41 -10.76 2.07
N LEU A 44 -6.64 -9.79 1.59
CA LEU A 44 -7.02 -8.39 1.52
C LEU A 44 -7.01 -7.94 0.05
N THR A 45 -7.96 -7.09 -0.32
CA THR A 45 -7.89 -6.32 -1.56
C THR A 45 -7.65 -4.85 -1.24
N ILE A 46 -6.61 -4.28 -1.82
CA ILE A 46 -6.29 -2.86 -1.78
C ILE A 46 -6.60 -2.24 -3.15
N SER A 47 -7.40 -1.19 -3.14
CA SER A 47 -7.77 -0.42 -4.35
C SER A 47 -7.45 1.06 -4.16
N GLY A 48 -7.50 1.85 -5.22
CA GLY A 48 -7.32 3.32 -5.17
C GLY A 48 -6.01 3.84 -5.79
N GLY A 49 -5.06 2.96 -6.09
CA GLY A 49 -3.82 3.31 -6.76
C GLY A 49 -2.82 2.15 -6.83
N VAL A 50 -1.66 2.42 -7.41
CA VAL A 50 -0.55 1.45 -7.46
C VAL A 50 0.04 1.28 -6.07
N VAL A 51 0.24 0.04 -5.65
CA VAL A 51 1.03 -0.32 -4.47
C VAL A 51 2.43 -0.70 -4.95
N GLY A 52 3.46 -0.04 -4.43
CA GLY A 52 4.85 -0.29 -4.80
C GLY A 52 5.42 -1.53 -4.14
N SER A 53 5.19 -1.70 -2.84
CA SER A 53 5.57 -2.89 -2.09
C SER A 53 4.75 -3.02 -0.82
N VAL A 54 4.75 -4.23 -0.25
CA VAL A 54 4.17 -4.52 1.06
C VAL A 54 5.28 -5.02 1.97
N VAL A 55 5.25 -4.62 3.23
CA VAL A 55 6.12 -5.14 4.29
C VAL A 55 5.22 -5.70 5.39
N PRO A 56 5.12 -7.03 5.55
CA PRO A 56 4.32 -7.62 6.62
C PRO A 56 4.90 -7.27 7.99
N ALA A 57 4.02 -7.12 8.99
CA ALA A 57 4.38 -6.90 10.38
C ALA A 57 4.36 -8.22 11.17
N GLY A 58 4.98 -8.24 12.36
CA GLY A 58 4.79 -9.33 13.32
C GLY A 58 5.26 -10.72 12.89
N GLY A 59 6.12 -10.82 11.86
CA GLY A 59 6.59 -12.11 11.34
C GLY A 59 5.58 -12.84 10.46
N LEU A 60 4.58 -12.13 9.93
CA LEU A 60 3.69 -12.68 8.91
C LEU A 60 4.46 -12.87 7.60
N ASP A 61 4.14 -13.94 6.88
CA ASP A 61 4.56 -14.12 5.48
C ASP A 61 3.54 -13.45 4.55
N ASP A 62 3.99 -12.93 3.42
CA ASP A 62 3.12 -12.29 2.45
C ASP A 62 3.24 -12.89 1.04
N ALA A 63 2.12 -12.83 0.31
CA ALA A 63 2.09 -13.03 -1.12
C ALA A 63 1.19 -11.96 -1.74
N MET A 64 1.68 -11.29 -2.78
CA MET A 64 0.98 -10.19 -3.43
C MET A 64 0.78 -10.46 -4.91
N THR A 65 -0.40 -10.12 -5.42
CA THR A 65 -0.72 -10.11 -6.86
C THR A 65 -1.47 -8.82 -7.20
N ILE A 66 -1.33 -8.32 -8.43
CA ILE A 66 -2.01 -7.11 -8.89
C ILE A 66 -2.82 -7.45 -10.14
N ASP A 67 -4.08 -7.06 -10.16
CA ASP A 67 -4.96 -7.18 -11.32
C ASP A 67 -5.82 -5.92 -11.53
N ALA A 68 -6.83 -6.00 -12.40
CA ALA A 68 -7.71 -4.89 -12.73
C ALA A 68 -8.59 -4.41 -11.55
N SER A 69 -8.81 -5.24 -10.54
CA SER A 69 -9.60 -4.93 -9.34
C SER A 69 -8.77 -4.31 -8.22
N GLY A 70 -7.44 -4.48 -8.26
CA GLY A 70 -6.52 -3.88 -7.30
C GLY A 70 -5.33 -4.78 -6.97
N THR A 71 -4.71 -4.49 -5.83
CA THR A 71 -3.67 -5.32 -5.22
C THR A 71 -4.32 -6.32 -4.28
N HIS A 72 -4.14 -7.61 -4.55
CA HIS A 72 -4.53 -8.70 -3.65
C HIS A 72 -3.34 -9.11 -2.81
N LEU A 73 -3.53 -9.14 -1.50
CA LEU A 73 -2.51 -9.44 -0.53
C LEU A 73 -2.99 -10.60 0.35
N LEU A 74 -2.28 -11.71 0.31
CA LEU A 74 -2.38 -12.79 1.28
C LEU A 74 -1.34 -12.53 2.38
N LEU A 75 -1.78 -12.54 3.64
CA LEU A 75 -0.92 -12.57 4.81
C LEU A 75 -1.14 -13.90 5.53
N LEU A 76 -0.05 -14.60 5.84
CA LEU A 76 -0.05 -15.90 6.50
C LEU A 76 0.68 -15.80 7.85
N GLY A 77 0.08 -16.39 8.88
CA GLY A 77 0.57 -16.38 10.26
C GLY A 77 -0.41 -15.73 11.22
N ALA A 78 -0.03 -15.69 12.51
CA ALA A 78 -0.90 -15.25 13.59
C ALA A 78 -1.15 -13.72 13.57
N ALA A 79 -2.21 -13.31 12.88
CA ALA A 79 -2.63 -11.91 12.80
C ALA A 79 -3.66 -11.58 13.89
N ASN A 80 -3.31 -10.61 14.74
CA ASN A 80 -4.15 -10.08 15.81
C ASN A 80 -4.64 -8.67 15.46
N THR A 81 -5.54 -8.12 16.27
CA THR A 81 -5.91 -6.70 16.17
C THR A 81 -4.66 -5.82 16.28
N GLY A 82 -4.50 -4.88 15.34
CA GLY A 82 -3.34 -4.01 15.25
C GLY A 82 -2.76 -3.93 13.84
N GLU A 83 -1.55 -3.40 13.72
CA GLU A 83 -0.86 -3.32 12.43
C GLU A 83 -0.41 -4.70 11.96
N ILE A 84 -0.76 -5.05 10.72
CA ILE A 84 -0.40 -6.34 10.11
C ILE A 84 0.50 -6.21 8.88
N ALA A 85 0.55 -5.03 8.26
CA ALA A 85 1.44 -4.75 7.13
C ALA A 85 1.60 -3.25 6.89
N VAL A 86 2.63 -2.87 6.15
CA VAL A 86 2.88 -1.52 5.68
C VAL A 86 2.94 -1.52 4.16
N LEU A 87 2.10 -0.70 3.53
CA LEU A 87 2.07 -0.47 2.10
C LEU A 87 2.97 0.71 1.75
N ARG A 88 3.80 0.56 0.72
CA ARG A 88 4.50 1.69 0.09
C ARG A 88 3.72 2.16 -1.12
N ILE A 89 3.39 3.45 -1.16
CA ILE A 89 2.68 4.09 -2.26
C ILE A 89 3.59 5.11 -2.95
N PRO A 90 3.44 5.32 -4.28
CA PRO A 90 4.30 6.22 -5.02
C PRO A 90 4.07 7.70 -4.67
N ASP A 91 2.87 8.06 -4.22
CA ASP A 91 2.50 9.43 -3.88
C ASP A 91 1.61 9.50 -2.62
N ARG A 92 2.15 10.03 -1.53
CA ARG A 92 1.46 10.26 -0.26
C ARG A 92 0.27 11.21 -0.40
N ALA A 93 0.29 12.15 -1.35
CA ALA A 93 -0.83 13.06 -1.56
C ALA A 93 -2.12 12.33 -1.98
N LEU A 94 -1.98 11.09 -2.49
CA LEU A 94 -3.09 10.23 -2.92
C LEU A 94 -3.50 9.21 -1.85
N ALA A 95 -2.93 9.26 -0.65
CA ALA A 95 -3.18 8.30 0.43
C ALA A 95 -4.68 8.09 0.74
N ASN A 96 -5.47 9.15 0.69
CA ASN A 96 -6.91 9.12 0.97
C ASN A 96 -7.76 8.40 -0.10
N ARG A 97 -7.17 8.06 -1.26
CA ARG A 97 -7.86 7.29 -2.30
C ARG A 97 -7.79 5.79 -2.06
N TYR A 98 -6.85 5.34 -1.23
CA TYR A 98 -6.65 3.93 -1.00
C TYR A 98 -7.73 3.38 -0.07
N VAL A 99 -8.25 2.21 -0.43
CA VAL A 99 -9.24 1.47 0.36
C VAL A 99 -8.75 0.04 0.50
N VAL A 100 -8.81 -0.50 1.72
CA VAL A 100 -8.54 -1.90 2.02
C VAL A 100 -9.85 -2.61 2.37
N ARG A 101 -10.02 -3.84 1.89
CA ARG A 101 -11.16 -4.71 2.22
C ARG A 101 -10.65 -6.09 2.58
N VAL A 102 -11.25 -6.71 3.58
CA VAL A 102 -11.03 -8.11 3.93
C VAL A 102 -11.92 -8.96 3.02
N GLU A 103 -11.31 -9.88 2.27
CA GLU A 103 -12.03 -10.81 1.39
C GLU A 103 -12.25 -12.15 2.07
N GLN A 104 -11.20 -12.69 2.69
CA GLN A 104 -11.22 -14.00 3.32
C GLN A 104 -10.36 -13.99 4.57
N VAL A 105 -10.77 -14.80 5.55
CA VAL A 105 -10.02 -15.01 6.78
C VAL A 105 -10.05 -16.48 7.12
N ALA A 106 -8.92 -17.05 7.51
CA ALA A 106 -8.81 -18.41 8.02
C ALA A 106 -8.49 -18.38 9.52
N ASP A 107 -9.03 -19.35 10.27
CA ASP A 107 -8.77 -19.53 11.69
C ASP A 107 -7.29 -19.83 11.98
N GLY A 108 -6.75 -19.25 13.05
CA GLY A 108 -5.35 -19.38 13.45
C GLY A 108 -4.89 -20.78 13.86
N SER A 109 -5.81 -21.65 14.28
CA SER A 109 -5.48 -22.99 14.78
C SER A 109 -5.84 -24.09 13.78
N THR A 110 -6.92 -23.91 13.04
CA THR A 110 -7.52 -24.93 12.18
C THR A 110 -7.45 -24.60 10.69
N PHE A 111 -7.14 -23.36 10.33
CA PHE A 111 -7.23 -22.82 8.97
C PHE A 111 -8.62 -22.98 8.32
N ALA A 112 -9.66 -23.21 9.13
CA ALA A 112 -11.03 -23.19 8.65
C ALA A 112 -11.41 -21.77 8.20
N LEU A 113 -12.18 -21.66 7.11
CA LEU A 113 -12.66 -20.37 6.62
C LEU A 113 -13.62 -19.75 7.65
N LEU A 114 -13.38 -18.50 8.01
CA LEU A 114 -14.19 -17.70 8.92
C LEU A 114 -15.09 -16.73 8.15
N ASP A 115 -16.10 -16.19 8.84
CA ASP A 115 -16.93 -15.12 8.30
C ASP A 115 -16.15 -13.80 8.23
N ALA A 116 -15.72 -13.43 7.03
CA ALA A 116 -14.96 -12.21 6.78
C ALA A 116 -15.71 -10.92 7.16
N ALA A 117 -17.05 -10.94 7.23
CA ALA A 117 -17.84 -9.77 7.59
C ALA A 117 -17.62 -9.32 9.06
N GLN A 118 -17.09 -10.20 9.91
CA GLN A 118 -16.75 -9.87 11.29
C GLN A 118 -15.35 -9.23 11.43
N TRP A 119 -14.59 -9.13 10.34
CA TRP A 119 -13.22 -8.64 10.32
C TRP A 119 -13.15 -7.29 9.62
N GLY A 120 -12.38 -6.36 10.20
CA GLY A 120 -12.18 -5.03 9.66
C GLY A 120 -10.74 -4.79 9.28
N ALA A 121 -10.49 -4.01 8.22
CA ALA A 121 -9.17 -3.48 7.92
C ALA A 121 -9.28 -1.98 7.63
N THR A 122 -8.31 -1.21 8.09
CA THR A 122 -8.21 0.24 7.84
C THR A 122 -6.81 0.63 7.45
N LEU A 123 -6.68 1.71 6.67
CA LEU A 123 -5.39 2.28 6.28
C LEU A 123 -5.11 3.53 7.12
N VAL A 124 -3.91 3.60 7.69
CA VAL A 124 -3.45 4.74 8.48
C VAL A 124 -2.18 5.29 7.85
N ILE A 125 -2.17 6.60 7.57
CA ILE A 125 -0.98 7.27 7.02
C ILE A 125 0.12 7.25 8.08
N ARG A 126 1.30 6.77 7.71
CA ARG A 126 2.49 6.88 8.57
C ARG A 126 3.15 8.26 8.42
N PRO A 127 3.68 8.83 9.51
CA PRO A 127 4.26 10.18 9.53
C PRO A 127 5.43 10.32 8.55
#